data_AF-R7L073-F1
#
_entry.id   AF-R7L073-F1
#
_cell.length_a   1.000
_cell.length_b   1.000
_cell.length_c   1.000
_cell.angle_alpha   90.00
_cell.angle_beta   90.00
_cell.angle_gamma   90.00
#
_symmetry.space_group_name_H-M   'P 1'
#
loop_
_entity.id
_entity.type
_entity.pdbx_description
1 polymer ?
#
loop_
_entity_poly.entity_id
_entity_poly.type
_entity_poly.pdbx_seq_one_letter_code
_entity_poly.pdbx_strand_id
1 'polypeptide(L)'
;MKIKLVACICCAALSLTACIGSNENVSEQSDLSSEAIQSTLAETETPVYEFTESDKLVAKWFSEYITDPESFADITDYQYYARTLNLEKDYFLSSDLWQVYYNPEINLNRDIDCKDVYLIRIDPNKLMDIYSARMGMSVDELCKGLSVTKEQLYYNWGFMPSSIDYETKHNNGEVTYSEKESEIFGAFNGENRVNVMKTHLLEVSYDGDISYSSNVSDRLKIKRRDMLHAYSDDNYLYSSYSDNEKSAQITVNGIGIRAVIPLTIPNAWNNAETDQAITPMINVSPYAYGCTDADIIPITDYLNMED
;
A
#
# COMPACT_ATOMS: atom_id res chain seq x y z
N MET A 1 19.82 -21.94 32.52
CA MET A 1 20.68 -20.75 32.74
C MET A 1 22.13 -21.10 32.45
N LYS A 2 22.62 -20.74 31.25
CA LYS A 2 24.04 -20.78 30.87
C LYS A 2 24.30 -19.55 30.02
N ILE A 3 25.01 -18.59 30.61
CA ILE A 3 25.51 -17.38 29.97
C ILE A 3 26.74 -17.77 29.15
N LYS A 4 26.85 -17.28 27.91
CA LYS A 4 28.14 -17.18 27.22
C LYS A 4 28.31 -15.77 26.68
N LEU A 5 29.49 -15.25 26.98
CA LEU A 5 29.94 -13.87 26.90
C LEU A 5 31.02 -13.77 25.81
N VAL A 6 30.93 -12.71 25.00
CA VAL A 6 32.03 -11.90 24.40
C VAL A 6 32.95 -12.53 23.33
N ALA A 7 33.10 -11.81 22.21
CA ALA A 7 34.38 -11.21 21.77
C ALA A 7 34.17 -10.18 20.64
N CYS A 8 34.33 -8.89 20.97
CA CYS A 8 34.69 -7.82 20.03
C CYS A 8 36.17 -7.93 19.69
N ILE A 9 36.53 -7.70 18.42
CA ILE A 9 37.91 -7.36 18.03
C ILE A 9 37.86 -6.10 17.18
N CYS A 10 38.27 -4.98 17.79
CA CYS A 10 38.78 -3.79 17.12
C CYS A 10 40.29 -3.97 16.91
N CYS A 11 40.79 -3.58 15.75
CA CYS A 11 42.17 -3.17 15.45
C CYS A 11 42.16 -2.59 14.03
N ALA A 12 42.88 -1.57 13.62
CA ALA A 12 43.58 -0.45 14.25
C ALA A 12 43.96 0.46 13.06
N ALA A 13 44.03 1.77 13.31
CA ALA A 13 44.32 2.81 12.34
C ALA A 13 45.73 2.71 11.72
N LEU A 14 45.86 3.18 10.47
CA LEU A 14 47.10 3.78 9.95
C LEU A 14 46.76 5.08 9.22
N SER A 15 47.32 6.17 9.74
CA SER A 15 47.34 7.53 9.22
C SER A 15 48.65 7.81 8.49
N LEU A 16 48.63 8.64 7.43
CA LEU A 16 49.66 9.61 7.00
C LEU A 16 49.20 10.24 5.68
N THR A 17 48.63 11.44 5.67
CA THR A 17 49.23 12.79 5.54
C THR A 17 49.48 13.23 4.08
N ALA A 18 48.95 14.42 3.79
CA ALA A 18 48.87 15.12 2.52
C ALA A 18 50.19 15.70 1.99
N CYS A 19 50.21 15.96 0.67
CA CYS A 19 50.97 17.06 0.06
C CYS A 19 50.10 17.75 -1.02
N ILE A 20 49.97 19.07 -0.88
CA ILE A 20 49.47 20.01 -1.89
C ILE A 20 50.69 20.58 -2.62
N GLY A 21 50.63 20.76 -3.95
CA GLY A 21 51.68 21.41 -4.73
C GLY A 21 51.30 21.72 -6.18
N SER A 22 51.27 23.01 -6.48
CA SER A 22 50.86 23.80 -7.65
C SER A 22 51.56 23.57 -9.01
N ASN A 23 50.83 23.92 -10.10
CA ASN A 23 51.19 24.56 -11.39
C ASN A 23 52.46 24.16 -12.19
N GLU A 24 52.30 23.78 -13.47
CA GLU A 24 52.58 24.59 -14.68
C GLU A 24 52.44 23.75 -15.98
N ASN A 25 51.96 24.41 -17.06
CA ASN A 25 51.89 23.92 -18.43
C ASN A 25 53.29 23.68 -19.04
N VAL A 26 53.49 22.60 -19.80
CA VAL A 26 54.17 22.60 -21.12
C VAL A 26 53.71 21.36 -21.93
N SER A 27 53.42 21.59 -23.20
CA SER A 27 53.08 20.63 -24.25
C SER A 27 54.22 19.67 -24.59
N GLU A 28 53.91 18.41 -24.89
CA GLU A 28 54.35 17.79 -26.15
C GLU A 28 53.58 16.49 -26.43
N GLN A 29 53.40 16.26 -27.71
CA GLN A 29 52.53 15.34 -28.40
C GLN A 29 53.33 14.09 -28.78
N SER A 30 52.84 12.88 -28.47
CA SER A 30 52.79 11.75 -29.43
C SER A 30 52.38 10.43 -28.79
N ASP A 31 51.57 9.71 -29.56
CA ASP A 31 51.44 8.26 -29.63
C ASP A 31 50.39 7.55 -28.75
N LEU A 32 49.27 7.34 -29.44
CA LEU A 32 48.24 6.35 -29.24
C LEU A 32 48.81 4.97 -28.85
N SER A 33 48.37 4.45 -27.70
CA SER A 33 48.06 3.03 -27.56
C SER A 33 46.74 2.89 -26.81
N SER A 34 45.71 2.55 -27.57
CA SER A 34 44.39 2.16 -27.10
C SER A 34 44.48 0.86 -26.29
N GLU A 35 44.73 0.98 -24.99
CA GLU A 35 44.40 -0.10 -24.06
C GLU A 35 42.95 0.05 -23.64
N ALA A 36 42.17 -0.93 -24.08
CA ALA A 36 40.77 -1.08 -23.78
C ALA A 36 40.56 -1.02 -22.26
N ILE A 37 39.83 0.01 -21.82
CA ILE A 37 39.17 0.03 -20.52
C ILE A 37 38.12 -1.08 -20.58
N GLN A 38 38.48 -2.29 -20.16
CA GLN A 38 37.51 -3.27 -19.70
C GLN A 38 36.94 -2.73 -18.39
N SER A 39 35.96 -1.85 -18.52
CA SER A 39 34.99 -1.57 -17.47
C SER A 39 34.21 -2.85 -17.27
N THR A 40 34.67 -3.69 -16.35
CA THR A 40 33.83 -4.72 -15.74
C THR A 40 32.65 -3.97 -15.13
N LEU A 41 31.53 -3.96 -15.83
CA LEU A 41 30.23 -3.71 -15.22
C LEU A 41 30.13 -4.74 -14.10
N ALA A 42 30.33 -4.30 -12.86
CA ALA A 42 29.85 -5.03 -11.72
C ALA A 42 28.35 -5.13 -11.95
N GLU A 43 27.86 -6.34 -12.27
CA GLU A 43 26.46 -6.68 -12.07
C GLU A 43 26.17 -6.31 -10.62
N THR A 44 25.43 -5.21 -10.42
CA THR A 44 24.74 -4.99 -9.16
C THR A 44 23.78 -6.16 -9.03
N GLU A 45 24.22 -7.20 -8.31
CA GLU A 45 23.36 -8.29 -7.87
C GLU A 45 22.16 -7.63 -7.20
N THR A 46 21.00 -7.73 -7.85
CA THR A 46 19.74 -7.32 -7.25
C THR A 46 19.60 -8.15 -5.97
N PRO A 47 19.41 -7.52 -4.79
CA PRO A 47 19.28 -8.29 -3.56
C PRO A 47 18.11 -9.26 -3.70
N VAL A 48 18.41 -10.56 -3.59
CA VAL A 48 17.39 -11.61 -3.62
C VAL A 48 16.65 -11.55 -2.29
N TYR A 49 15.33 -11.39 -2.33
CA TYR A 49 14.49 -11.47 -1.14
C TYR A 49 14.51 -12.91 -0.60
N GLU A 50 14.86 -13.07 0.67
CA GLU A 50 14.88 -14.38 1.34
C GLU A 50 13.52 -14.65 2.00
N PHE A 51 12.73 -15.55 1.40
CA PHE A 51 11.41 -15.90 1.90
C PHE A 51 11.48 -16.73 3.19
N THR A 52 10.82 -16.24 4.24
CA THR A 52 10.60 -17.02 5.46
C THR A 52 9.54 -18.10 5.24
N GLU A 53 9.45 -19.09 6.13
CA GLU A 53 8.38 -20.10 6.05
C GLU A 53 6.97 -19.48 6.13
N SER A 54 6.81 -18.43 6.95
CA SER A 54 5.55 -17.67 7.03
C SER A 54 5.23 -16.96 5.70
N ASP A 55 6.22 -16.40 5.00
CA ASP A 55 6.01 -15.77 3.69
C ASP A 55 5.55 -16.79 2.64
N LYS A 56 6.13 -17.99 2.65
CA LYS A 56 5.74 -19.09 1.75
C LYS A 56 4.31 -19.54 1.98
N LEU A 57 3.90 -19.63 3.25
CA LEU A 57 2.53 -19.94 3.63
C LEU A 57 1.55 -18.87 3.13
N VAL A 58 1.89 -17.58 3.28
CA VAL A 58 1.09 -16.47 2.74
C VAL A 58 1.00 -16.54 1.22
N ALA A 59 2.11 -16.76 0.52
CA ALA A 59 2.10 -16.90 -0.94
C ALA A 59 1.19 -18.07 -1.38
N LYS A 60 1.29 -19.21 -0.70
CA LYS A 60 0.41 -20.36 -0.93
C LYS A 60 -1.07 -20.06 -0.68
N TRP A 61 -1.37 -19.20 0.29
CA TRP A 61 -2.75 -18.76 0.52
C TRP A 61 -3.34 -18.03 -0.67
N PHE A 62 -2.54 -17.18 -1.32
CA PHE A 62 -2.97 -16.51 -2.55
C PHE A 62 -3.12 -17.46 -3.74
N SER A 63 -2.38 -18.57 -3.82
CA SER A 63 -2.54 -19.53 -4.92
C SER A 63 -3.65 -20.55 -4.69
N GLU A 64 -3.94 -20.94 -3.44
CA GLU A 64 -4.84 -22.06 -3.14
C GLU A 64 -6.14 -21.65 -2.44
N TYR A 65 -6.14 -20.59 -1.63
CA TYR A 65 -7.23 -20.29 -0.70
C TYR A 65 -7.98 -18.99 -1.00
N ILE A 66 -7.43 -18.06 -1.77
CA ILE A 66 -8.12 -16.80 -2.10
C ILE A 66 -9.43 -17.00 -2.89
N THR A 67 -9.57 -18.13 -3.60
CA THR A 67 -10.80 -18.48 -4.33
C THR A 67 -11.78 -19.31 -3.51
N ASP A 68 -11.42 -19.68 -2.28
CA ASP A 68 -12.24 -20.46 -1.37
C ASP A 68 -13.07 -19.55 -0.44
N PRO A 69 -14.41 -19.59 -0.51
CA PRO A 69 -15.27 -18.78 0.36
C PRO A 69 -15.14 -19.06 1.86
N GLU A 70 -14.67 -20.25 2.26
CA GLU A 70 -14.44 -20.55 3.68
C GLU A 70 -13.17 -19.85 4.21
N SER A 71 -12.16 -19.72 3.34
CA SER A 71 -10.88 -19.09 3.66
C SER A 71 -10.87 -17.57 3.41
N PHE A 72 -11.67 -17.08 2.46
CA PHE A 72 -11.79 -15.66 2.11
C PHE A 72 -13.25 -15.20 2.19
N ALA A 73 -13.67 -14.80 3.39
CA ALA A 73 -15.06 -14.48 3.70
C ALA A 73 -15.66 -13.33 2.88
N ASP A 74 -14.84 -12.42 2.34
CA ASP A 74 -15.30 -11.26 1.55
C ASP A 74 -15.34 -11.53 0.03
N ILE A 75 -15.07 -12.77 -0.43
CA ILE A 75 -14.97 -13.09 -1.86
C ILE A 75 -16.12 -12.54 -2.71
N THR A 76 -17.35 -12.53 -2.17
CA THR A 76 -18.53 -12.02 -2.87
C THR A 76 -18.48 -10.52 -3.12
N ASP A 77 -17.89 -9.74 -2.18
CA ASP A 77 -17.74 -8.29 -2.35
C ASP A 77 -16.83 -7.98 -3.54
N TYR A 78 -15.71 -8.70 -3.65
CA TYR A 78 -14.76 -8.56 -4.76
C TYR A 78 -15.39 -8.98 -6.09
N GLN A 79 -16.12 -10.09 -6.11
CA GLN A 79 -16.81 -10.58 -7.30
C GLN A 79 -17.90 -9.63 -7.80
N TYR A 80 -18.65 -9.03 -6.88
CA TYR A 80 -19.66 -8.03 -7.22
C TYR A 80 -18.99 -6.75 -7.70
N TYR A 81 -17.91 -6.31 -7.04
CA TYR A 81 -17.14 -5.15 -7.44
C TYR A 81 -16.55 -5.28 -8.85
N ALA A 82 -15.96 -6.43 -9.18
CA ALA A 82 -15.42 -6.72 -10.52
C ALA A 82 -16.47 -6.49 -11.62
N ARG A 83 -17.71 -6.94 -11.41
CA ARG A 83 -18.83 -6.73 -12.35
C ARG A 83 -19.17 -5.25 -12.52
N THR A 84 -19.10 -4.45 -11.45
CA THR A 84 -19.33 -2.99 -11.55
C THR A 84 -18.34 -2.33 -12.50
N LEU A 85 -17.15 -2.93 -12.65
CA LEU A 85 -16.04 -2.51 -13.51
C LEU A 85 -16.03 -3.18 -14.89
N ASN A 86 -17.05 -3.97 -15.23
CA ASN A 86 -17.11 -4.79 -16.44
C ASN A 86 -15.91 -5.76 -16.57
N LEU A 87 -15.41 -6.25 -15.44
CA LEU A 87 -14.35 -7.25 -15.39
C LEU A 87 -14.94 -8.65 -15.18
N GLU A 88 -14.12 -9.67 -15.45
CA GLU A 88 -14.47 -11.06 -15.12
C GLU A 88 -14.75 -11.21 -13.62
N LYS A 89 -15.68 -12.10 -13.28
CA LYS A 89 -16.18 -12.26 -11.91
C LYS A 89 -15.05 -12.44 -10.88
N ASP A 90 -14.06 -13.26 -11.19
CA ASP A 90 -12.97 -13.61 -10.29
C ASP A 90 -11.69 -12.78 -10.55
N TYR A 91 -11.79 -11.67 -11.28
CA TYR A 91 -10.63 -10.86 -11.70
C TYR A 91 -9.74 -10.47 -10.51
N PHE A 92 -10.32 -9.96 -9.43
CA PHE A 92 -9.60 -9.52 -8.23
C PHE A 92 -9.05 -10.66 -7.35
N LEU A 93 -9.29 -11.92 -7.70
CA LEU A 93 -8.77 -13.07 -6.95
C LEU A 93 -7.39 -13.52 -7.44
N SER A 94 -6.84 -12.87 -8.46
CA SER A 94 -5.48 -13.11 -8.94
C SER A 94 -4.45 -12.51 -7.98
N SER A 95 -3.42 -13.29 -7.62
CA SER A 95 -2.39 -12.88 -6.65
C SER A 95 -1.58 -11.65 -7.08
N ASP A 96 -1.42 -11.43 -8.38
CA ASP A 96 -0.70 -10.28 -8.97
C ASP A 96 -1.41 -8.93 -8.80
N LEU A 97 -2.66 -8.94 -8.35
CA LEU A 97 -3.42 -7.73 -8.01
C LEU A 97 -3.25 -7.31 -6.56
N TRP A 98 -2.58 -8.11 -5.73
CA TRP A 98 -2.46 -7.86 -4.30
C TRP A 98 -1.04 -7.44 -3.90
N GLN A 99 -0.98 -6.61 -2.86
CA GLN A 99 0.24 -6.29 -2.16
C GLN A 99 0.18 -6.87 -0.75
N VAL A 100 1.28 -7.50 -0.35
CA VAL A 100 1.46 -8.10 0.96
C VAL A 100 2.57 -7.34 1.69
N TYR A 101 2.32 -6.99 2.95
CA TYR A 101 3.26 -6.26 3.79
C TYR A 101 3.55 -7.04 5.06
N TYR A 102 4.82 -7.12 5.43
CA TYR A 102 5.27 -7.59 6.75
C TYR A 102 6.11 -6.50 7.42
N ASN A 103 5.59 -5.92 8.49
CA ASN A 103 6.29 -4.88 9.24
C ASN A 103 6.71 -5.38 10.64
N PRO A 104 8.00 -5.34 11.00
CA PRO A 104 8.48 -5.81 12.31
C PRO A 104 7.92 -5.05 13.51
N GLU A 105 7.56 -3.77 13.39
CA GLU A 105 6.97 -3.01 14.51
C GLU A 105 5.53 -3.44 14.80
N ILE A 106 4.78 -3.81 13.76
CA ILE A 106 3.45 -4.43 13.91
C ILE A 106 3.62 -5.77 14.63
N ASN A 107 4.63 -6.53 14.22
CA ASN A 107 4.95 -7.87 14.73
C ASN A 107 5.90 -7.90 15.94
N LEU A 108 6.05 -6.78 16.68
CA LEU A 108 7.01 -6.68 17.80
C LEU A 108 6.83 -7.76 18.88
N ASN A 109 5.61 -8.28 19.05
CA ASN A 109 5.26 -9.29 20.04
C ASN A 109 5.15 -10.70 19.45
N ARG A 110 5.60 -10.93 18.22
CA ARG A 110 5.53 -12.24 17.54
C ARG A 110 6.02 -13.40 18.41
N ASP A 111 7.13 -13.23 19.13
CA ASP A 111 7.69 -14.27 19.99
C ASP A 111 6.83 -14.62 21.21
N ILE A 112 5.86 -13.75 21.55
CA ILE A 112 4.90 -13.94 22.65
C ILE A 112 3.56 -14.43 22.08
N ASP A 113 3.09 -13.79 21.03
CA ASP A 113 1.79 -14.05 20.41
C ASP A 113 1.82 -15.31 19.53
N CYS A 114 3.02 -15.78 19.18
CA CYS A 114 3.28 -16.93 18.30
C CYS A 114 2.52 -16.84 16.97
N LYS A 115 2.42 -15.61 16.44
CA LYS A 115 1.69 -15.26 15.23
C LYS A 115 2.45 -14.21 14.42
N ASP A 116 2.51 -14.43 13.13
CA ASP A 116 2.95 -13.44 12.14
C ASP A 116 1.73 -12.76 11.52
N VAL A 117 1.66 -11.44 11.59
CA VAL A 117 0.58 -10.61 11.05
C VAL A 117 1.07 -9.92 9.78
N TYR A 118 0.39 -10.19 8.68
CA TYR A 118 0.60 -9.56 7.38
C TYR A 118 -0.56 -8.61 7.09
N LEU A 119 -0.24 -7.45 6.51
CA LEU A 119 -1.24 -6.55 5.97
C LEU A 119 -1.37 -6.81 4.47
N ILE A 120 -2.59 -6.98 3.98
CA ILE A 120 -2.85 -7.19 2.54
C ILE A 120 -3.84 -6.17 2.00
N ARG A 121 -3.70 -5.80 0.73
CA ARG A 121 -4.66 -4.96 -0.01
C ARG A 121 -4.55 -5.23 -1.51
N ILE A 122 -5.56 -4.84 -2.28
CA ILE A 122 -5.38 -4.68 -3.73
C ILE A 122 -4.35 -3.55 -3.98
N ASP A 123 -3.46 -3.73 -4.94
CA ASP A 123 -2.53 -2.72 -5.40
C ASP A 123 -3.27 -1.52 -6.02
N PRO A 124 -3.19 -0.31 -5.43
CA PRO A 124 -3.82 0.88 -5.99
C PRO A 124 -3.35 1.21 -7.40
N ASN A 125 -2.13 0.84 -7.79
CA ASN A 125 -1.65 1.08 -9.15
C ASN A 125 -2.47 0.28 -10.17
N LYS A 126 -2.75 -0.99 -9.86
CA LYS A 126 -3.60 -1.85 -10.69
C LYS A 126 -5.03 -1.32 -10.76
N LEU A 127 -5.57 -0.84 -9.64
CA LEU A 127 -6.88 -0.18 -9.62
C LEU A 127 -6.91 1.08 -10.50
N MET A 128 -5.89 1.93 -10.42
CA MET A 128 -5.78 3.12 -11.27
C MET A 128 -5.68 2.75 -12.76
N ASP A 129 -4.94 1.69 -13.12
CA ASP A 129 -4.88 1.19 -14.49
C ASP A 129 -6.27 0.74 -14.97
N ILE A 130 -7.01 0.01 -14.15
CA ILE A 130 -8.40 -0.41 -14.44
C ILE A 130 -9.32 0.79 -14.65
N TYR A 131 -9.31 1.76 -13.73
CA TYR A 131 -10.18 2.94 -13.83
C TYR A 131 -9.83 3.80 -15.03
N SER A 132 -8.54 4.03 -15.28
CA SER A 132 -8.10 4.84 -16.43
C SER A 132 -8.50 4.18 -17.76
N ALA A 133 -8.32 2.87 -17.90
CA ALA A 133 -8.72 2.10 -19.07
C ALA A 133 -10.25 2.15 -19.28
N ARG A 134 -11.04 1.97 -18.22
CA ARG A 134 -12.51 2.11 -18.25
C ARG A 134 -12.94 3.49 -18.76
N MET A 135 -12.27 4.52 -18.27
CA MET A 135 -12.56 5.92 -18.57
C MET A 135 -12.01 6.37 -19.93
N GLY A 136 -11.25 5.51 -20.63
CA GLY A 136 -10.63 5.85 -21.91
C GLY A 136 -9.58 6.96 -21.81
N MET A 137 -8.88 7.06 -20.67
CA MET A 137 -7.87 8.09 -20.39
C MET A 137 -6.61 7.46 -19.76
N SER A 138 -5.55 8.25 -19.61
CA SER A 138 -4.35 7.84 -18.88
C SER A 138 -4.53 7.95 -17.37
N VAL A 139 -3.70 7.23 -16.60
CA VAL A 139 -3.65 7.35 -15.12
C VAL A 139 -3.35 8.78 -14.68
N ASP A 140 -2.45 9.48 -15.39
CA ASP A 140 -2.11 10.87 -15.07
C ASP A 140 -3.29 11.82 -15.28
N GLU A 141 -4.08 11.63 -16.33
CA GLU A 141 -5.31 12.40 -16.59
C GLU A 141 -6.36 12.13 -15.52
N LEU A 142 -6.54 10.86 -15.12
CA LEU A 142 -7.43 10.47 -14.03
C LEU A 142 -7.02 11.15 -12.72
N CYS A 143 -5.76 11.01 -12.31
CA CYS A 143 -5.24 11.59 -11.07
C CYS A 143 -5.34 13.11 -11.06
N LYS A 144 -5.03 13.75 -12.21
CA LYS A 144 -5.22 15.20 -12.39
C LYS A 144 -6.68 15.60 -12.21
N GLY A 145 -7.64 14.84 -12.74
CA GLY A 145 -9.07 15.06 -12.55
C GLY A 145 -9.52 14.93 -11.09
N LEU A 146 -8.81 14.12 -10.31
CA LEU A 146 -9.03 13.94 -8.86
C LEU A 146 -8.29 14.97 -8.00
N SER A 147 -7.47 15.84 -8.61
CA SER A 147 -6.56 16.79 -7.95
C SER A 147 -5.53 16.12 -7.03
N VAL A 148 -5.03 14.94 -7.41
CA VAL A 148 -3.98 14.21 -6.71
C VAL A 148 -2.90 13.72 -7.68
N THR A 149 -1.72 13.40 -7.17
CA THR A 149 -0.71 12.64 -7.94
C THR A 149 -0.94 11.14 -7.77
N LYS A 150 -0.38 10.35 -8.69
CA LYS A 150 -0.42 8.89 -8.64
C LYS A 150 0.16 8.37 -7.32
N GLU A 151 1.30 8.91 -6.90
CA GLU A 151 2.00 8.51 -5.68
C GLU A 151 1.19 8.91 -4.45
N GLN A 152 0.65 10.13 -4.39
CA GLN A 152 -0.21 10.55 -3.28
C GLN A 152 -1.39 9.59 -3.11
N LEU A 153 -2.03 9.21 -4.21
CA LEU A 153 -3.16 8.31 -4.20
C LEU A 153 -2.76 6.87 -3.78
N TYR A 154 -1.62 6.37 -4.27
CA TYR A 154 -1.08 5.06 -3.89
C TYR A 154 -0.79 4.93 -2.39
N TYR A 155 -0.07 5.91 -1.81
CA TYR A 155 0.33 5.92 -0.40
C TYR A 155 -0.79 6.31 0.57
N ASN A 156 -1.86 6.96 0.09
CA ASN A 156 -2.98 7.39 0.92
C ASN A 156 -4.29 6.66 0.57
N TRP A 157 -4.19 5.54 -0.14
CA TRP A 157 -5.36 4.80 -0.61
C TRP A 157 -6.29 4.39 0.54
N GLY A 158 -7.58 4.36 0.24
CA GLY A 158 -8.59 3.80 1.12
C GLY A 158 -9.98 3.96 0.55
N PHE A 159 -10.98 4.07 1.42
CA PHE A 159 -12.38 4.13 1.02
C PHE A 159 -12.94 5.55 1.15
N MET A 160 -14.01 5.83 0.40
CA MET A 160 -14.77 7.07 0.53
C MET A 160 -15.97 6.82 1.44
N PRO A 161 -16.31 7.70 2.39
CA PRO A 161 -17.44 7.47 3.29
C PRO A 161 -18.80 7.32 2.57
N SER A 162 -18.96 7.93 1.39
CA SER A 162 -20.08 7.70 0.46
C SER A 162 -20.31 6.22 0.15
N SER A 163 -19.25 5.41 0.20
CA SER A 163 -19.30 3.96 -0.03
C SER A 163 -19.63 3.12 1.22
N ILE A 164 -19.71 3.72 2.42
CA ILE A 164 -20.07 3.03 3.67
C ILE A 164 -21.59 2.91 3.80
N ASP A 165 -22.08 1.69 4.02
CA ASP A 165 -23.48 1.40 4.36
C ASP A 165 -24.47 1.92 3.30
N TYR A 166 -24.03 1.88 2.04
CA TYR A 166 -24.82 2.37 0.92
C TYR A 166 -26.20 1.71 0.85
N GLU A 167 -26.31 0.40 1.08
CA GLU A 167 -27.60 -0.29 0.99
C GLU A 167 -28.62 0.29 1.98
N THR A 168 -28.27 0.39 3.26
CA THR A 168 -29.15 0.96 4.29
C THR A 168 -29.47 2.42 3.98
N LYS A 169 -28.47 3.20 3.60
CA LYS A 169 -28.64 4.64 3.38
C LYS A 169 -29.34 4.97 2.07
N HIS A 170 -29.17 4.17 1.02
CA HIS A 170 -29.92 4.27 -0.23
C HIS A 170 -31.38 3.91 0.00
N ASN A 171 -31.65 2.82 0.72
CA ASN A 171 -33.00 2.40 1.08
C ASN A 171 -33.73 3.45 1.94
N ASN A 172 -32.99 4.23 2.72
CA ASN A 172 -33.53 5.33 3.53
C ASN A 172 -33.54 6.68 2.80
N GLY A 173 -33.03 6.78 1.57
CA GLY A 173 -32.94 8.04 0.81
C GLY A 173 -31.89 9.03 1.34
N GLU A 174 -30.93 8.54 2.12
CA GLU A 174 -29.93 9.32 2.85
C GLU A 174 -28.61 9.43 2.08
N VAL A 175 -28.23 8.47 1.22
CA VAL A 175 -27.00 8.56 0.40
C VAL A 175 -27.30 8.31 -1.08
N THR A 176 -26.67 9.10 -1.95
CA THR A 176 -26.47 8.78 -3.37
C THR A 176 -24.97 8.77 -3.68
N TYR A 177 -24.53 8.04 -4.72
CA TYR A 177 -23.21 8.25 -5.30
C TYR A 177 -23.27 9.42 -6.25
N SER A 178 -22.19 10.19 -6.37
CA SER A 178 -22.16 11.14 -7.48
C SER A 178 -22.03 10.36 -8.77
N GLU A 179 -22.60 10.91 -9.86
CA GLU A 179 -22.44 10.33 -11.19
C GLU A 179 -20.95 10.12 -11.49
N LYS A 180 -20.10 11.08 -11.08
CA LYS A 180 -18.65 11.02 -11.27
C LYS A 180 -17.97 9.91 -10.47
N GLU A 181 -18.36 9.71 -9.21
CA GLU A 181 -17.84 8.62 -8.38
C GLU A 181 -18.19 7.26 -9.00
N SER A 182 -19.43 7.10 -9.45
CA SER A 182 -19.92 5.86 -10.09
C SER A 182 -19.25 5.62 -11.44
N GLU A 183 -18.97 6.67 -12.19
CA GLU A 183 -18.29 6.61 -13.49
C GLU A 183 -16.85 6.05 -13.32
N ILE A 184 -16.12 6.59 -12.34
CA ILE A 184 -14.71 6.25 -12.09
C ILE A 184 -14.59 4.90 -11.38
N PHE A 185 -15.25 4.75 -10.23
CA PHE A 185 -15.05 3.63 -9.31
C PHE A 185 -16.09 2.51 -9.45
N GLY A 186 -17.00 2.62 -10.43
CA GLY A 186 -18.09 1.69 -10.64
C GLY A 186 -19.34 2.04 -9.84
N ALA A 187 -20.51 1.73 -10.39
CA ALA A 187 -21.78 1.84 -9.66
C ALA A 187 -21.85 0.80 -8.54
N PHE A 188 -22.63 1.04 -7.50
CA PHE A 188 -22.86 0.02 -6.47
C PHE A 188 -23.72 -1.13 -6.99
N ASN A 189 -23.36 -2.34 -6.58
CA ASN A 189 -24.01 -3.58 -7.00
C ASN A 189 -24.15 -4.59 -5.84
N GLY A 190 -24.39 -4.09 -4.62
CA GLY A 190 -24.62 -4.93 -3.44
C GLY A 190 -23.37 -5.34 -2.68
N GLU A 191 -22.19 -4.86 -3.06
CA GLU A 191 -20.92 -5.16 -2.40
C GLU A 191 -20.62 -4.21 -1.24
N ASN A 192 -19.92 -4.70 -0.21
CA ASN A 192 -19.28 -3.84 0.76
C ASN A 192 -17.97 -3.29 0.18
N ARG A 193 -18.04 -2.14 -0.50
CA ARG A 193 -16.88 -1.53 -1.16
C ARG A 193 -15.77 -1.11 -0.19
N VAL A 194 -16.10 -0.86 1.08
CA VAL A 194 -15.11 -0.61 2.12
C VAL A 194 -14.18 -1.81 2.27
N ASN A 195 -14.72 -3.04 2.22
CA ASN A 195 -13.91 -4.25 2.23
C ASN A 195 -12.97 -4.29 1.03
N VAL A 196 -13.43 -3.97 -0.17
CA VAL A 196 -12.55 -4.02 -1.35
C VAL A 196 -11.40 -3.01 -1.29
N MET A 197 -11.63 -1.83 -0.72
CA MET A 197 -10.67 -0.72 -0.76
C MET A 197 -9.72 -0.63 0.45
N LYS A 198 -10.02 -1.34 1.55
CA LYS A 198 -9.22 -1.25 2.79
C LYS A 198 -8.09 -2.28 2.85
N THR A 199 -7.23 -2.07 3.83
CA THR A 199 -6.24 -3.08 4.25
C THR A 199 -6.91 -4.15 5.12
N HIS A 200 -6.52 -5.41 4.89
CA HIS A 200 -6.95 -6.61 5.62
C HIS A 200 -5.78 -7.29 6.31
N LEU A 201 -6.06 -8.34 7.07
CA LEU A 201 -5.06 -9.15 7.76
C LEU A 201 -5.02 -10.58 7.22
N LEU A 202 -3.80 -11.11 7.09
CA LEU A 202 -3.53 -12.53 7.17
C LEU A 202 -2.69 -12.78 8.43
N GLU A 203 -3.16 -13.67 9.30
CA GLU A 203 -2.39 -14.11 10.46
C GLU A 203 -1.93 -15.54 10.21
N VAL A 204 -0.61 -15.78 10.31
CA VAL A 204 0.00 -17.11 10.26
C VAL A 204 0.33 -17.52 11.68
N SER A 205 -0.26 -18.60 12.17
CA SER A 205 0.04 -19.16 13.48
C SER A 205 1.30 -20.03 13.47
N TYR A 206 1.82 -20.33 14.66
CA TYR A 206 3.01 -21.18 14.81
C TYR A 206 2.87 -22.60 14.23
N ASP A 207 1.65 -23.15 14.21
CA ASP A 207 1.31 -24.43 13.58
C ASP A 207 1.11 -24.35 12.07
N GLY A 208 1.18 -23.15 11.48
CA GLY A 208 1.10 -22.91 10.05
C GLY A 208 -0.31 -22.69 9.52
N ASP A 209 -1.31 -22.57 10.41
CA ASP A 209 -2.67 -22.20 10.03
C ASP A 209 -2.71 -20.71 9.65
N ILE A 210 -3.50 -20.39 8.63
CA ILE A 210 -3.67 -19.03 8.12
C ILE A 210 -5.10 -18.59 8.33
N SER A 211 -5.30 -17.44 8.95
CA SER A 211 -6.62 -16.83 9.09
C SER A 211 -6.69 -15.47 8.42
N TYR A 212 -7.74 -15.28 7.63
CA TYR A 212 -8.10 -13.99 7.03
C TYR A 212 -9.00 -13.19 7.96
N SER A 213 -8.77 -11.87 8.03
CA SER A 213 -9.71 -10.94 8.66
C SER A 213 -9.86 -9.69 7.82
N SER A 214 -11.12 -9.34 7.53
CA SER A 214 -11.44 -8.11 6.84
C SER A 214 -11.23 -6.86 7.69
N ASN A 215 -11.11 -7.03 9.00
CA ASN A 215 -10.91 -5.94 9.94
C ASN A 215 -9.50 -6.00 10.50
N VAL A 216 -8.79 -4.88 10.42
CA VAL A 216 -7.56 -4.69 11.18
C VAL A 216 -7.85 -4.72 12.68
N SER A 217 -6.88 -5.17 13.46
CA SER A 217 -6.99 -5.26 14.92
C SER A 217 -7.17 -3.88 15.57
N ASP A 218 -7.75 -3.83 16.76
CA ASP A 218 -7.92 -2.56 17.50
C ASP A 218 -6.57 -1.89 17.80
N ARG A 219 -5.51 -2.69 17.97
CA ARG A 219 -4.14 -2.18 18.09
C ARG A 219 -3.70 -1.40 16.84
N LEU A 220 -4.00 -1.90 15.64
CA LEU A 220 -3.69 -1.19 14.39
C LEU A 220 -4.55 0.06 14.21
N LYS A 221 -5.84 0.01 14.59
CA LYS A 221 -6.71 1.19 14.59
C LYS A 221 -6.16 2.30 15.50
N ILE A 222 -5.71 1.93 16.71
CA ILE A 222 -5.07 2.84 17.66
C ILE A 222 -3.76 3.38 17.07
N LYS A 223 -2.89 2.52 16.50
CA LYS A 223 -1.63 2.94 15.87
C LYS A 223 -1.89 3.96 14.75
N ARG A 224 -2.85 3.71 13.86
CA ARG A 224 -3.26 4.67 12.82
C ARG A 224 -3.71 6.00 13.41
N ARG A 225 -4.63 5.97 14.39
CA ARG A 225 -5.14 7.17 15.04
C ARG A 225 -4.00 8.00 15.62
N ASP A 226 -3.09 7.36 16.33
CA ASP A 226 -2.00 8.04 17.03
C ASP A 226 -0.95 8.56 16.02
N MET A 227 -0.67 7.81 14.94
CA MET A 227 0.29 8.22 13.89
C MET A 227 -0.23 9.35 13.01
N LEU A 228 -1.52 9.33 12.66
CA LEU A 228 -2.12 10.29 11.73
C LEU A 228 -2.95 11.38 12.42
N HIS A 229 -2.99 11.37 13.75
CA HIS A 229 -3.83 12.24 14.55
C HIS A 229 -5.31 12.21 14.12
N ALA A 230 -5.80 11.01 13.77
CA ALA A 230 -7.14 10.76 13.21
C ALA A 230 -8.19 10.52 14.30
N TYR A 231 -8.63 11.58 14.97
CA TYR A 231 -9.54 11.53 16.11
C TYR A 231 -11.01 11.77 15.76
N SER A 232 -11.28 12.35 14.59
CA SER A 232 -12.63 12.53 14.08
C SER A 232 -13.19 11.17 13.65
N ASP A 233 -14.48 10.95 13.91
CA ASP A 233 -15.19 9.84 13.30
C ASP A 233 -15.24 10.01 11.77
N ASP A 234 -15.24 8.88 11.04
CA ASP A 234 -15.35 8.89 9.59
C ASP A 234 -16.60 9.66 9.15
N ASN A 235 -16.41 10.68 8.33
CA ASN A 235 -17.41 11.67 7.95
C ASN A 235 -17.40 11.96 6.44
N TYR A 236 -18.59 12.18 5.89
CA TYR A 236 -18.84 12.56 4.51
C TYR A 236 -18.31 13.95 4.15
N LEU A 237 -18.25 14.87 5.11
CA LEU A 237 -17.81 16.25 4.89
C LEU A 237 -16.31 16.37 5.15
N TYR A 238 -15.56 16.79 4.14
CA TYR A 238 -14.12 17.04 4.29
C TYR A 238 -13.82 18.16 5.31
N SER A 239 -14.72 19.13 5.43
CA SER A 239 -14.64 20.23 6.38
C SER A 239 -14.75 19.79 7.84
N SER A 240 -15.37 18.63 8.13
CA SER A 240 -15.48 18.08 9.49
C SER A 240 -14.16 17.61 10.09
N TYR A 241 -13.15 17.30 9.26
CA TYR A 241 -11.85 16.85 9.77
C TYR A 241 -11.01 18.03 10.27
N SER A 242 -10.19 17.78 11.28
CA SER A 242 -9.24 18.77 11.80
C SER A 242 -8.10 19.08 10.82
N ASP A 243 -7.42 20.21 11.01
CA ASP A 243 -6.26 20.57 10.17
C ASP A 243 -5.12 19.54 10.26
N ASN A 244 -4.97 18.88 11.41
CA ASN A 244 -4.00 17.80 11.58
C ASN A 244 -4.36 16.58 10.71
N GLU A 245 -5.63 16.19 10.69
CA GLU A 245 -6.09 15.05 9.89
C GLU A 245 -5.93 15.28 8.38
N LYS A 246 -6.08 16.53 7.95
CA LYS A 246 -5.89 16.98 6.57
C LYS A 246 -4.41 17.12 6.18
N SER A 247 -3.54 17.27 7.17
CA SER A 247 -2.09 17.50 6.98
C SER A 247 -1.31 16.19 7.04
N ALA A 248 -0.16 16.17 6.36
CA ALA A 248 0.74 15.02 6.45
C ALA A 248 1.38 14.98 7.84
N GLN A 249 1.26 13.84 8.52
CA GLN A 249 1.86 13.64 9.85
C GLN A 249 3.21 12.92 9.77
N ILE A 250 3.35 12.05 8.77
CA ILE A 250 4.59 11.35 8.43
C ILE A 250 4.82 11.39 6.92
N THR A 251 6.01 10.99 6.48
CA THR A 251 6.36 10.89 5.06
C THR A 251 6.99 9.55 4.73
N VAL A 252 6.59 8.94 3.62
CA VAL A 252 7.22 7.75 3.04
C VAL A 252 7.66 8.11 1.62
N ASN A 253 8.95 7.92 1.31
CA ASN A 253 9.52 8.28 0.00
C ASN A 253 9.21 9.72 -0.46
N GLY A 254 9.21 10.65 0.49
CA GLY A 254 8.89 12.06 0.22
C GLY A 254 7.39 12.36 0.02
N ILE A 255 6.52 11.36 0.07
CA ILE A 255 5.06 11.50 0.00
C ILE A 255 4.49 11.59 1.41
N GLY A 256 3.74 12.65 1.67
CA GLY A 256 3.06 12.85 2.95
C GLY A 256 1.89 11.88 3.14
N ILE A 257 1.86 11.19 4.28
CA ILE A 257 0.78 10.30 4.69
C ILE A 257 -0.20 11.07 5.57
N ARG A 258 -1.47 11.08 5.19
CA ARG A 258 -2.56 11.86 5.77
C ARG A 258 -3.68 10.94 6.26
N ALA A 259 -4.46 11.36 7.24
CA ALA A 259 -5.64 10.60 7.67
C ALA A 259 -6.75 10.62 6.60
N VAL A 260 -6.90 11.77 5.94
CA VAL A 260 -7.90 12.00 4.90
C VAL A 260 -7.28 12.80 3.75
N ILE A 261 -7.64 12.46 2.51
CA ILE A 261 -7.31 13.26 1.33
C ILE A 261 -8.59 13.77 0.65
N PRO A 262 -8.60 15.02 0.15
CA PRO A 262 -9.72 15.53 -0.63
C PRO A 262 -9.59 15.09 -2.08
N LEU A 263 -10.63 14.46 -2.62
CA LEU A 263 -10.76 14.19 -4.05
C LEU A 263 -11.70 15.22 -4.67
N THR A 264 -11.36 15.74 -5.85
CA THR A 264 -12.23 16.66 -6.61
C THR A 264 -13.35 15.89 -7.31
N ILE A 265 -14.23 15.33 -6.49
CA ILE A 265 -15.42 14.58 -6.89
C ILE A 265 -16.61 15.21 -6.16
N PRO A 266 -17.76 15.40 -6.83
CA PRO A 266 -18.94 15.89 -6.15
C PRO A 266 -19.35 14.99 -4.99
N ASN A 267 -19.59 15.60 -3.83
CA ASN A 267 -20.11 14.91 -2.68
C ASN A 267 -21.60 14.65 -2.89
N ALA A 268 -22.02 13.39 -2.83
CA ALA A 268 -23.40 13.00 -3.10
C ALA A 268 -24.23 12.74 -1.83
N TRP A 269 -23.74 13.23 -0.70
CA TRP A 269 -24.55 13.39 0.51
C TRP A 269 -25.56 14.53 0.32
N ASN A 270 -26.85 14.23 0.50
CA ASN A 270 -27.95 15.16 0.21
C ASN A 270 -27.88 16.48 1.00
N ASN A 271 -27.23 16.48 2.18
CA ASN A 271 -27.09 17.66 3.03
C ASN A 271 -25.67 18.25 3.01
N ALA A 272 -24.87 17.95 1.98
CA ALA A 272 -23.55 18.57 1.79
C ALA A 272 -23.70 20.04 1.34
N GLU A 273 -24.13 20.93 2.23
CA GLU A 273 -24.13 22.37 1.97
C GLU A 273 -22.69 22.92 1.85
N THR A 274 -21.77 22.29 2.59
CA THR A 274 -20.33 22.48 2.50
C THR A 274 -19.72 21.27 1.80
N ASP A 275 -18.62 21.47 1.06
CA ASP A 275 -17.89 20.40 0.35
C ASP A 275 -18.63 19.73 -0.83
N GLN A 276 -19.55 20.44 -1.49
CA GLN A 276 -20.30 19.92 -2.65
C GLN A 276 -19.43 19.34 -3.78
N ALA A 277 -18.21 19.85 -3.95
CA ALA A 277 -17.28 19.43 -4.99
C ALA A 277 -16.13 18.56 -4.47
N ILE A 278 -16.19 18.11 -3.20
CA ILE A 278 -15.13 17.37 -2.54
C ILE A 278 -15.67 16.13 -1.86
N THR A 279 -15.16 14.97 -2.26
CA THR A 279 -15.36 13.71 -1.53
C THR A 279 -14.10 13.41 -0.71
N PRO A 280 -14.21 13.20 0.63
CA PRO A 280 -13.09 12.73 1.42
C PRO A 280 -12.79 11.26 1.12
N MET A 281 -11.51 10.91 1.05
CA MET A 281 -11.03 9.52 1.05
C MET A 281 -10.27 9.27 2.35
N ILE A 282 -10.72 8.27 3.11
CA ILE A 282 -10.16 7.87 4.40
C ILE A 282 -8.98 6.96 4.13
N ASN A 283 -7.78 7.41 4.45
CA ASN A 283 -6.58 6.63 4.24
C ASN A 283 -6.56 5.46 5.21
N VAL A 284 -6.60 4.25 4.67
CA VAL A 284 -6.48 2.98 5.40
C VAL A 284 -5.45 2.08 4.75
N SER A 285 -4.48 2.68 4.04
CA SER A 285 -3.36 1.96 3.44
C SER A 285 -2.42 1.38 4.52
N PRO A 286 -1.58 0.39 4.18
CA PRO A 286 -0.54 -0.13 5.08
C PRO A 286 0.37 0.96 5.67
N TYR A 287 0.64 2.01 4.90
CA TYR A 287 1.44 3.17 5.33
C TYR A 287 0.79 3.96 6.47
N ALA A 288 -0.55 3.98 6.55
CA ALA A 288 -1.27 4.57 7.67
C ALA A 288 -1.03 3.84 8.99
N TYR A 289 -0.54 2.60 8.94
CA TYR A 289 -0.18 1.77 10.09
C TYR A 289 1.34 1.70 10.31
N GLY A 290 2.13 2.48 9.56
CA GLY A 290 3.58 2.58 9.72
C GLY A 290 4.42 1.68 8.83
N CYS A 291 3.82 1.03 7.83
CA CYS A 291 4.59 0.34 6.80
C CYS A 291 5.36 1.32 5.91
N THR A 292 6.37 0.78 5.23
CA THR A 292 7.15 1.42 4.16
C THR A 292 7.26 0.47 2.97
N ASP A 293 7.84 0.92 1.85
CA ASP A 293 8.02 0.06 0.67
C ASP A 293 8.99 -1.11 0.93
N ALA A 294 9.88 -0.99 1.91
CA ALA A 294 10.77 -2.08 2.31
C ALA A 294 10.02 -3.24 3.00
N ASP A 295 8.79 -3.01 3.46
CA ASP A 295 7.96 -4.03 4.10
C ASP A 295 7.16 -4.86 3.08
N ILE A 296 7.22 -4.53 1.77
CA ILE A 296 6.50 -5.26 0.73
C ILE A 296 7.16 -6.62 0.49
N ILE A 297 6.34 -7.67 0.52
CA ILE A 297 6.77 -9.05 0.26
C ILE A 297 6.45 -9.42 -1.19
N PRO A 298 7.44 -9.78 -2.03
CA PRO A 298 7.24 -10.08 -3.44
C PRO A 298 6.68 -11.49 -3.65
N ILE A 299 5.46 -11.77 -3.16
CA ILE A 299 4.87 -13.12 -3.17
C ILE A 299 4.69 -13.71 -4.58
N THR A 300 4.52 -12.88 -5.61
CA THR A 300 4.42 -13.34 -7.01
C THR A 300 5.74 -13.91 -7.51
N ASP A 301 6.88 -13.38 -7.05
CA ASP A 301 8.19 -13.89 -7.44
C ASP A 301 8.38 -15.29 -6.88
N TYR A 302 7.91 -15.55 -5.65
CA TYR A 302 7.91 -16.89 -5.08
C TYR A 302 7.01 -17.85 -5.86
N LEU A 303 5.77 -17.45 -6.16
CA LEU A 303 4.84 -18.31 -6.91
C LEU A 303 5.39 -18.70 -8.28
N ASN A 304 6.05 -17.77 -8.98
CA ASN A 304 6.68 -18.04 -10.28
C ASN A 304 7.94 -18.94 -10.19
N MET A 305 8.55 -19.10 -9.00
CA MET A 305 9.67 -20.03 -8.81
C MET A 305 9.22 -21.48 -8.63
N GLU A 306 7.97 -21.70 -8.21
CA GLU A 306 7.40 -23.02 -7.93
C GLU A 306 6.65 -23.62 -9.14
N ASP A 307 6.33 -22.82 -10.16
CA ASP A 307 5.73 -23.24 -11.45
C ASP A 307 6.76 -23.81 -12.45
#